data_AF-A0A959VSS3-F1
#
_entry.id   AF-A0A959VSS3-F1
#
_cell.length_a   1.000
_cell.length_b   1.000
_cell.length_c   1.000
_cell.angle_alpha   90.00
_cell.angle_beta   90.00
_cell.angle_gamma   90.00
#
_symmetry.space_group_name_H-M   'P 1'
#
loop_
_entity.id
_entity.type
_entity.pdbx_description
1 polymer ?
#
loop_
_entity_poly.entity_id
_entity_poly.type
_entity_poly.pdbx_seq_one_letter_code
_entity_poly.pdbx_strand_id
1 'polypeptide(L)'
;MQFELAGSLPIDDGRYMVRSGPAERVLVTETEGALPPARRRRRRPRKATQREQPVTVSIAVVTVIRADEPFSAENDADSWLRTMEESEVTGEVLDDAIQTLDRVRAADAASSGIPFGTPTEIASILAARIGYGDGDQVASGRYLEAVDVDARGGTGEKRREKLARNGPLARTAAVLGGREPATACEVAIPRIRFDLTNGNGAAARLAIAGAVGATISELEFAVEDEGHEKDLDRLEELIPGLEGVSGRAAEGKTQDGDVELLEEALNVAERVIRRRRILSL
;
A
#
# COMPACT_ATOMS: atom_id res chain seq x y z
N MET A 1 12.12 -1.10 -12.59
CA MET A 1 11.08 -2.11 -12.36
C MET A 1 9.81 -1.68 -13.07
N GLN A 2 9.08 -2.57 -13.71
CA GLN A 2 7.81 -2.27 -14.39
C GLN A 2 6.70 -3.21 -13.91
N PHE A 3 5.50 -2.67 -13.73
CA PHE A 3 4.28 -3.37 -13.35
C PHE A 3 3.22 -3.26 -14.43
N GLU A 4 2.46 -4.34 -14.60
CA GLU A 4 1.19 -4.33 -15.31
C GLU A 4 0.05 -4.50 -14.29
N LEU A 5 -0.89 -3.54 -14.26
CA LEU A 5 -2.02 -3.51 -13.33
C LEU A 5 -3.35 -3.48 -14.11
N ALA A 6 -4.36 -4.19 -13.61
CA ALA A 6 -5.67 -4.21 -14.26
C ALA A 6 -6.41 -2.87 -14.10
N GLY A 7 -6.97 -2.37 -15.19
CA GLY A 7 -7.76 -1.13 -15.24
C GLY A 7 -6.92 0.12 -15.50
N SER A 8 -7.49 1.29 -15.22
CA SER A 8 -6.79 2.57 -15.19
C SER A 8 -6.45 2.91 -13.74
N LEU A 9 -5.26 3.47 -13.51
CA LEU A 9 -4.91 3.98 -12.20
C LEU A 9 -5.63 5.31 -11.92
N PRO A 10 -5.88 5.66 -10.64
CA PRO A 10 -6.40 6.96 -10.26
C PRO A 10 -5.29 8.03 -10.29
N ILE A 11 -4.43 8.01 -11.30
CA ILE A 11 -3.41 9.01 -11.63
C ILE A 11 -3.33 9.11 -13.14
N ASP A 12 -3.09 10.30 -13.68
CA ASP A 12 -2.98 10.50 -15.13
C ASP A 12 -1.72 9.84 -15.71
N ASP A 13 -1.75 9.50 -16.99
CA ASP A 13 -0.56 9.03 -17.72
C ASP A 13 0.49 10.15 -17.78
N GLY A 14 1.75 9.83 -17.45
CA GLY A 14 2.80 10.85 -17.37
C GLY A 14 4.06 10.40 -16.64
N ARG A 15 4.91 11.38 -16.31
CA ARG A 15 6.17 11.19 -15.57
C ARG A 15 6.13 11.96 -14.25
N TYR A 16 6.34 11.25 -13.15
CA TYR A 16 6.29 11.80 -11.79
C TYR A 16 7.63 11.58 -11.09
N MET A 17 8.20 12.65 -10.56
CA MET A 17 9.44 12.59 -9.77
C MET A 17 9.09 12.45 -8.28
N VAL A 18 9.64 11.44 -7.64
CA VAL A 18 9.38 11.08 -6.24
C VAL A 18 10.67 11.27 -5.44
N ARG A 19 10.62 12.12 -4.42
CA ARG A 19 11.76 12.38 -3.52
C ARG A 19 11.48 11.84 -2.13
N SER A 20 12.44 11.15 -1.55
CA SER A 20 12.36 10.57 -0.20
C SER A 20 13.71 10.70 0.51
N GLY A 21 13.94 11.83 1.19
CA GLY A 21 15.26 12.14 1.75
C GLY A 21 16.29 12.35 0.62
N PRO A 22 17.45 11.66 0.63
CA PRO A 22 18.43 11.74 -0.45
C PRO A 22 18.00 10.98 -1.72
N ALA A 23 16.97 10.13 -1.63
CA ALA A 23 16.55 9.26 -2.71
C ALA A 23 15.64 9.97 -3.72
N GLU A 24 15.87 9.72 -5.02
CA GLU A 24 15.13 10.28 -6.16
C GLU A 24 14.73 9.14 -7.13
N ARG A 25 13.41 8.93 -7.26
CA ARG A 25 12.83 7.93 -8.16
C ARG A 25 11.94 8.61 -9.20
N VAL A 26 11.84 8.01 -10.38
CA VAL A 26 10.91 8.48 -11.42
C VAL A 26 9.87 7.39 -11.68
N LEU A 27 8.59 7.73 -11.54
CA LEU A 27 7.45 6.90 -11.89
C LEU A 27 6.93 7.32 -13.26
N VAL A 28 6.85 6.40 -14.21
CA VAL A 28 6.21 6.62 -15.50
C VAL A 28 4.93 5.78 -15.57
N THR A 29 3.82 6.38 -15.98
CA THR A 29 2.51 5.72 -16.10
C THR A 29 1.99 5.84 -17.52
N GLU A 30 1.53 4.71 -18.06
CA GLU A 30 0.89 4.64 -19.37
C GLU A 30 -0.29 3.66 -19.32
N THR A 31 -1.43 4.05 -19.91
CA THR A 31 -2.62 3.19 -19.96
C THR A 31 -2.73 2.53 -21.34
N GLU A 32 -2.48 1.21 -21.39
CA GLU A 32 -2.58 0.41 -22.60
C GLU A 32 -3.95 -0.28 -22.76
N GLY A 33 -4.37 -0.48 -24.02
CA GLY A 33 -5.58 -1.24 -24.34
C GLY A 33 -6.90 -0.55 -23.97
N ALA A 34 -6.88 0.74 -23.66
CA ALA A 34 -8.09 1.50 -23.37
C ALA A 34 -9.05 1.52 -24.58
N LEU A 35 -10.24 0.94 -24.41
CA LEU A 35 -11.30 1.09 -25.40
C LEU A 35 -11.62 2.59 -25.58
N PRO A 36 -11.84 3.08 -26.82
CA PRO A 36 -12.16 4.48 -27.05
C PRO A 36 -13.33 4.92 -26.15
N PRO A 37 -13.26 6.10 -25.49
CA PRO A 37 -14.31 6.53 -24.59
C PRO A 37 -15.64 6.51 -25.33
N ALA A 38 -16.62 5.78 -24.75
CA ALA A 38 -17.94 5.68 -25.35
C ALA A 38 -18.48 7.11 -25.57
N ARG A 39 -18.77 7.47 -26.83
CA ARG A 39 -19.32 8.78 -27.17
C ARG A 39 -20.46 9.09 -26.21
N ARG A 40 -20.34 10.20 -25.45
CA ARG A 40 -21.31 10.69 -24.46
C ARG A 40 -22.65 11.03 -25.15
N ARG A 41 -23.41 10.01 -25.52
CA ARG A 41 -24.84 10.12 -25.78
C ARG A 41 -25.54 9.78 -24.47
N ARG A 42 -26.45 10.65 -24.02
CA ARG A 42 -27.36 10.36 -22.91
C ARG A 42 -28.12 9.07 -23.22
N ARG A 43 -27.61 7.92 -22.78
CA ARG A 43 -28.26 6.63 -22.94
C ARG A 43 -29.32 6.53 -21.86
N ARG A 44 -30.59 6.43 -22.26
CA ARG A 44 -31.66 6.02 -21.34
C ARG A 44 -31.32 4.64 -20.78
N PRO A 45 -31.60 4.36 -19.49
CA PRO A 45 -31.45 3.03 -18.92
C PRO A 45 -32.18 1.99 -19.80
N ARG A 46 -31.52 0.86 -20.06
CA ARG A 46 -32.09 -0.28 -20.81
C ARG A 46 -32.03 -1.52 -19.95
N LYS A 47 -32.97 -2.44 -20.15
CA LYS A 47 -32.96 -3.76 -19.52
C LYS A 47 -31.65 -4.45 -19.84
N ALA A 48 -30.94 -4.91 -18.81
CA ALA A 48 -29.69 -5.62 -18.99
C ALA A 48 -29.96 -6.99 -19.62
N THR A 49 -29.26 -7.29 -20.71
CA THR A 49 -29.12 -8.66 -21.23
C THR A 49 -27.88 -9.26 -20.60
N GLN A 50 -27.96 -10.54 -20.21
CA GLN A 50 -26.81 -11.27 -19.70
C GLN A 50 -25.70 -11.25 -20.76
N ARG A 51 -24.52 -10.79 -20.39
CA ARG A 51 -23.35 -10.82 -21.27
C ARG A 51 -22.76 -12.22 -21.25
N GLU A 52 -22.42 -12.74 -22.42
CA GLU A 52 -21.76 -14.04 -22.56
C GLU A 52 -20.30 -14.01 -22.11
N GLN A 53 -19.64 -12.85 -22.20
CA GLN A 53 -18.25 -12.65 -21.78
C GLN A 53 -18.08 -11.39 -20.94
N PRO A 54 -17.17 -11.39 -19.95
CA PRO A 54 -16.77 -10.19 -19.21
C PRO A 54 -16.25 -9.09 -20.15
N VAL A 55 -16.28 -7.85 -19.66
CA VAL A 55 -15.72 -6.71 -20.40
C VAL A 55 -14.19 -6.75 -20.33
N THR A 56 -13.51 -6.49 -21.45
CA THR A 56 -12.06 -6.30 -21.47
C THR A 56 -11.68 -5.00 -20.76
N VAL A 57 -10.67 -5.06 -19.89
CA VAL A 57 -10.17 -3.90 -19.14
C VAL A 57 -8.85 -3.42 -19.75
N SER A 58 -8.55 -2.13 -19.62
CA SER A 58 -7.22 -1.59 -19.90
C SER A 58 -6.19 -2.16 -18.93
N ILE A 59 -4.91 -2.04 -19.27
CA ILE A 59 -3.80 -2.37 -18.38
C ILE A 59 -3.01 -1.08 -18.15
N ALA A 60 -2.79 -0.72 -16.89
CA ALA A 60 -1.88 0.35 -16.54
C ALA A 60 -0.46 -0.22 -16.43
N VAL A 61 0.44 0.34 -17.22
CA VAL A 61 1.85 0.04 -17.24
C VAL A 61 2.58 1.09 -16.42
N VAL A 62 3.28 0.66 -15.38
CA VAL A 62 3.97 1.54 -14.44
C VAL A 62 5.44 1.19 -14.39
N THR A 63 6.33 2.14 -14.69
CA THR A 63 7.78 1.94 -14.58
C THR A 63 8.37 2.80 -13.46
N VAL A 64 8.96 2.15 -12.46
CA VAL A 64 9.74 2.77 -11.37
C VAL A 64 11.22 2.71 -11.72
N ILE A 65 11.85 3.89 -11.79
CA ILE A 65 13.26 4.07 -12.11
C ILE A 65 13.99 4.57 -10.86
N ARG A 66 15.07 3.89 -10.46
CA ARG A 66 15.99 4.31 -9.39
C ARG A 66 17.04 5.25 -9.99
N ALA A 67 16.75 6.55 -10.00
CA ALA A 67 17.61 7.54 -10.63
C ALA A 67 18.74 8.02 -9.69
N ASP A 68 18.57 7.80 -8.40
CA ASP A 68 19.50 8.09 -7.31
C ASP A 68 20.68 7.10 -7.21
N GLU A 69 20.51 5.89 -7.74
CA GLU A 69 21.53 4.85 -7.74
C GLU A 69 21.85 4.40 -9.18
N PRO A 70 22.42 5.27 -10.02
CA PRO A 70 22.80 4.90 -11.37
C PRO A 70 24.00 3.95 -11.37
N PHE A 71 23.99 2.97 -12.26
CA PHE A 71 25.16 2.12 -12.50
C PHE A 71 26.26 2.91 -13.20
N SER A 72 27.51 2.70 -12.78
CA SER A 72 28.67 3.35 -13.38
C SER A 72 29.11 2.66 -14.68
N ALA A 73 28.83 1.36 -14.81
CA ALA A 73 29.10 0.57 -16.00
C ALA A 73 28.02 -0.51 -16.23
N GLU A 74 27.87 -0.95 -17.48
CA GLU A 74 26.92 -2.00 -17.88
C GLU A 74 27.18 -3.33 -17.15
N ASN A 75 28.44 -3.71 -16.94
CA ASN A 75 28.80 -4.92 -16.21
C ASN A 75 28.31 -4.92 -14.76
N ASP A 76 28.24 -3.75 -14.12
CA ASP A 76 27.73 -3.62 -12.76
C ASP A 76 26.21 -3.87 -12.73
N ALA A 77 25.51 -3.34 -13.74
CA ALA A 77 24.08 -3.52 -13.92
C ALA A 77 23.71 -4.97 -14.23
N ASP A 78 24.49 -5.64 -15.10
CA ASP A 78 24.32 -7.07 -15.41
C ASP A 78 24.58 -7.95 -14.17
N SER A 79 25.63 -7.64 -13.40
CA SER A 79 25.93 -8.35 -12.16
C SER A 79 24.82 -8.17 -11.12
N TRP A 80 24.24 -6.97 -11.01
CA TRP A 80 23.08 -6.71 -10.15
C TRP A 80 21.83 -7.44 -10.64
N LEU A 81 21.55 -7.45 -11.95
CA LEU A 81 20.37 -8.13 -12.49
C LEU A 81 20.40 -9.64 -12.19
N ARG A 82 21.59 -10.26 -12.18
CA ARG A 82 21.77 -11.68 -11.82
C ARG A 82 21.43 -12.00 -10.37
N THR A 83 21.53 -11.03 -9.44
CA THR A 83 21.12 -11.28 -8.04
C THR A 83 19.60 -11.36 -7.89
N MET A 84 18.82 -10.94 -8.89
CA MET A 84 17.35 -11.05 -8.88
C MET A 84 16.85 -12.51 -8.98
N GLU A 85 17.73 -13.48 -9.24
CA GLU A 85 17.39 -14.90 -9.09
C GLU A 85 17.14 -15.27 -7.61
N GLU A 86 17.66 -14.50 -6.66
CA GLU A 86 17.44 -14.67 -5.23
C GLU A 86 16.08 -14.06 -4.81
N SER A 87 15.19 -14.88 -4.24
CA SER A 87 13.80 -14.47 -3.94
C SER A 87 13.70 -13.35 -2.90
N GLU A 88 14.67 -13.23 -1.99
CA GLU A 88 14.68 -12.21 -0.94
C GLU A 88 14.97 -10.83 -1.54
N VAL A 89 16.04 -10.75 -2.34
CA VAL A 89 16.44 -9.52 -3.06
C VAL A 89 15.32 -9.04 -3.99
N THR A 90 14.70 -9.95 -4.73
CA THR A 90 13.55 -9.61 -5.60
C THR A 90 12.36 -9.09 -4.80
N GLY A 91 12.12 -9.62 -3.60
CA GLY A 91 11.07 -9.15 -2.70
C GLY A 91 11.28 -7.71 -2.25
N GLU A 92 12.51 -7.37 -1.83
CA GLU A 92 12.86 -6.01 -1.40
C GLU A 92 12.70 -4.97 -2.53
N VAL A 93 13.15 -5.31 -3.75
CA VAL A 93 13.00 -4.43 -4.92
C VAL A 93 11.53 -4.24 -5.28
N LEU A 94 10.72 -5.30 -5.16
CA LEU A 94 9.28 -5.26 -5.40
C LEU A 94 8.56 -4.35 -4.40
N ASP A 95 8.84 -4.53 -3.11
CA ASP A 95 8.22 -3.75 -2.04
C ASP A 95 8.58 -2.26 -2.13
N ASP A 96 9.84 -1.93 -2.42
CA ASP A 96 10.29 -0.55 -2.62
C ASP A 96 9.59 0.14 -3.81
N ALA A 97 9.45 -0.58 -4.93
CA ALA A 97 8.77 -0.07 -6.11
C ALA A 97 7.26 0.11 -5.88
N ILE A 98 6.61 -0.82 -5.17
CA ILE A 98 5.21 -0.70 -4.74
C ILE A 98 5.02 0.52 -3.83
N GLN A 99 5.90 0.71 -2.85
CA GLN A 99 5.85 1.86 -1.95
C GLN A 99 6.00 3.18 -2.72
N THR A 100 6.84 3.20 -3.74
CA THR A 100 7.00 4.37 -4.62
C THR A 100 5.72 4.70 -5.38
N LEU A 101 5.06 3.68 -5.95
CA LEU A 101 3.78 3.85 -6.63
C LEU A 101 2.68 4.36 -5.68
N ASP A 102 2.55 3.74 -4.50
CA ASP A 102 1.54 4.14 -3.52
C ASP A 102 1.76 5.56 -2.99
N ARG A 103 3.02 5.99 -2.84
CA ARG A 103 3.37 7.38 -2.51
C ARG A 103 2.86 8.36 -3.56
N VAL A 104 3.05 8.06 -4.86
CA VAL A 104 2.54 8.93 -5.94
C VAL A 104 1.01 8.98 -5.93
N ARG A 105 0.36 7.82 -5.82
CA ARG A 105 -1.11 7.73 -5.76
C ARG A 105 -1.66 8.44 -4.51
N ALA A 106 -0.95 8.42 -3.38
CA ALA A 106 -1.33 9.15 -2.17
C ALA A 106 -1.20 10.67 -2.35
N ALA A 107 -0.15 11.13 -3.03
CA ALA A 107 0.05 12.54 -3.35
C ALA A 107 -1.02 13.06 -4.34
N ASP A 108 -1.38 12.26 -5.34
CA ASP A 108 -2.49 12.59 -6.24
C ASP A 108 -3.81 12.70 -5.47
N ALA A 109 -4.14 11.70 -4.65
CA ALA A 109 -5.36 11.71 -3.83
C ALA A 109 -5.46 12.98 -2.95
N ALA A 110 -4.36 13.39 -2.33
CA ALA A 110 -4.29 14.63 -1.54
C ALA A 110 -4.54 15.89 -2.40
N SER A 111 -4.09 15.87 -3.65
CA SER A 111 -4.18 17.00 -4.59
C SER A 111 -5.55 17.07 -5.29
N SER A 112 -6.14 15.93 -5.61
CA SER A 112 -7.42 15.80 -6.32
C SER A 112 -8.63 15.83 -5.38
N GLY A 113 -8.41 15.66 -4.07
CA GLY A 113 -9.47 15.56 -3.07
C GLY A 113 -10.24 14.24 -3.13
N ILE A 114 -9.78 13.28 -3.95
CA ILE A 114 -10.33 11.94 -4.02
C ILE A 114 -9.63 11.10 -2.95
N PRO A 115 -10.36 10.42 -2.04
CA PRO A 115 -9.73 9.59 -1.04
C PRO A 115 -8.86 8.51 -1.68
N PHE A 116 -7.64 8.34 -1.17
CA PHE A 116 -6.82 7.20 -1.52
C PHE A 116 -7.56 5.91 -1.15
N GLY A 117 -7.75 5.03 -2.13
CA GLY A 117 -8.45 3.77 -1.96
C GLY A 117 -7.57 2.69 -1.32
N THR A 118 -7.42 1.56 -2.02
CA THR A 118 -6.64 0.43 -1.52
C THR A 118 -5.16 0.57 -1.91
N PRO A 119 -4.22 0.28 -0.98
CA PRO A 119 -2.80 0.13 -1.30
C PRO A 119 -2.57 -0.88 -2.43
N THR A 120 -1.48 -0.74 -3.15
CA THR A 120 -1.12 -1.67 -4.22
C THR A 120 -0.65 -2.97 -3.58
N GLU A 121 -1.48 -4.01 -3.66
CA GLU A 121 -1.07 -5.34 -3.21
C GLU A 121 -0.29 -6.06 -4.29
N ILE A 122 0.73 -6.81 -3.89
CA ILE A 122 1.47 -7.74 -4.77
C ILE A 122 0.52 -8.65 -5.58
N ALA A 123 -0.58 -9.10 -4.98
CA ALA A 123 -1.57 -9.96 -5.63
C ALA A 123 -2.29 -9.29 -6.82
N SER A 124 -2.34 -7.95 -6.84
CA SER A 124 -2.96 -7.17 -7.91
C SER A 124 -2.07 -6.99 -9.13
N ILE A 125 -0.76 -7.24 -9.00
CA ILE A 125 0.21 -7.16 -10.09
C ILE A 125 -0.04 -8.33 -11.05
N LEU A 126 -0.22 -8.02 -12.33
CA LEU A 126 -0.45 -8.99 -13.41
C LEU A 126 0.87 -9.58 -13.91
N ALA A 127 1.85 -8.72 -14.12
CA ALA A 127 3.21 -9.04 -14.51
C ALA A 127 4.17 -8.02 -13.90
N ALA A 128 5.40 -8.44 -13.61
CA ALA A 128 6.45 -7.57 -13.16
C ALA A 128 7.76 -7.88 -13.88
N ARG A 129 8.52 -6.84 -14.22
CA ARG A 129 9.81 -6.95 -14.88
C ARG A 129 10.85 -6.09 -14.18
N ILE A 130 12.04 -6.65 -13.99
CA ILE A 130 13.20 -5.94 -13.45
C ILE A 130 14.27 -5.92 -14.53
N GLY A 131 14.86 -4.76 -14.78
CA GLY A 131 15.88 -4.61 -15.81
C GLY A 131 16.59 -3.27 -15.70
N TYR A 132 17.60 -3.09 -16.55
CA TYR A 132 18.38 -1.87 -16.65
C TYR A 132 18.46 -1.40 -18.11
N GLY A 133 18.85 -0.14 -18.32
CA GLY A 133 18.99 0.48 -19.62
C GLY A 133 19.21 1.98 -19.47
N ASP A 134 19.41 2.68 -20.59
CA ASP A 134 19.57 4.13 -20.57
C ASP A 134 18.25 4.83 -20.19
N GLY A 135 18.35 6.05 -19.65
CA GLY A 135 17.20 6.79 -19.10
C GLY A 135 15.99 6.89 -20.03
N ASP A 136 16.20 7.17 -21.31
CA ASP A 136 15.12 7.25 -22.30
C ASP A 136 14.52 5.87 -22.66
N GLN A 137 15.35 4.81 -22.63
CA GLN A 137 14.87 3.45 -22.85
C GLN A 137 13.96 3.04 -21.70
N VAL A 138 14.44 3.13 -20.46
CA VAL A 138 13.66 2.70 -19.28
C VAL A 138 12.43 3.58 -19.06
N ALA A 139 12.50 4.87 -19.38
CA ALA A 139 11.34 5.76 -19.33
C ALA A 139 10.27 5.46 -20.39
N SER A 140 10.59 4.62 -21.38
CA SER A 140 9.64 4.08 -22.38
C SER A 140 9.29 2.61 -22.12
N GLY A 141 9.59 2.08 -20.93
CA GLY A 141 9.34 0.67 -20.58
C GLY A 141 10.23 -0.32 -21.34
N ARG A 142 11.32 0.15 -21.95
CA ARG A 142 12.30 -0.69 -22.66
C ARG A 142 13.55 -0.87 -21.81
N TYR A 143 14.14 -2.05 -21.89
CA TYR A 143 15.34 -2.42 -21.17
C TYR A 143 16.42 -2.85 -22.15
N LEU A 144 17.69 -2.69 -21.76
CA LEU A 144 18.80 -3.35 -22.42
C LEU A 144 18.73 -4.86 -22.13
N GLU A 145 18.66 -5.20 -20.85
CA GLU A 145 18.43 -6.55 -20.34
C GLU A 145 17.43 -6.51 -19.19
N ALA A 146 16.61 -7.56 -19.10
CA ALA A 146 15.57 -7.66 -18.08
C ALA A 146 15.16 -9.10 -17.80
N VAL A 147 14.67 -9.33 -16.58
CA VAL A 147 14.07 -10.58 -16.13
C VAL A 147 12.61 -10.35 -15.76
N ASP A 148 11.73 -11.26 -16.20
CA ASP A 148 10.35 -11.30 -15.73
C ASP A 148 10.34 -11.95 -14.34
N VAL A 149 9.73 -11.28 -13.36
CA VAL A 149 9.64 -11.77 -11.99
C VAL A 149 8.21 -12.16 -11.66
N ASP A 150 8.04 -13.32 -11.03
CA ASP A 150 6.76 -13.70 -10.45
C ASP A 150 6.54 -12.88 -9.18
N ALA A 151 5.95 -11.68 -9.35
CA ALA A 151 5.60 -10.81 -8.25
C ALA A 151 4.80 -11.56 -7.17
N ARG A 152 4.02 -12.58 -7.54
CA ARG A 152 3.14 -13.30 -6.61
C ARG A 152 3.85 -14.35 -5.77
N GLY A 153 5.15 -14.57 -5.97
CA GLY A 153 6.00 -15.44 -5.16
C GLY A 153 5.60 -16.93 -5.25
N GLY A 154 6.33 -17.70 -6.05
CA GLY A 154 6.07 -19.11 -6.26
C GLY A 154 6.03 -19.97 -4.99
N THR A 155 4.86 -20.54 -4.69
CA THR A 155 4.54 -21.96 -4.40
C THR A 155 3.05 -22.01 -4.05
N GLY A 156 2.32 -23.01 -4.54
CA GLY A 156 0.87 -23.15 -4.30
C GLY A 156 0.46 -23.26 -2.83
N GLU A 157 1.42 -23.39 -1.91
CA GLU A 157 1.25 -23.53 -0.47
C GLU A 157 1.07 -22.17 0.24
N LYS A 158 1.99 -21.21 0.06
CA LYS A 158 1.81 -19.82 0.55
C LYS A 158 0.55 -19.17 -0.04
N ARG A 159 0.22 -19.51 -1.29
CA ARG A 159 -1.01 -19.10 -1.97
C ARG A 159 -2.26 -19.64 -1.27
N ARG A 160 -2.26 -20.92 -0.89
CA ARG A 160 -3.37 -21.56 -0.15
C ARG A 160 -3.46 -21.04 1.28
N GLU A 161 -2.36 -20.77 1.95
CA GLU A 161 -2.36 -20.23 3.31
C GLU A 161 -2.91 -18.79 3.37
N LYS A 162 -2.61 -17.96 2.36
CA LYS A 162 -3.17 -16.60 2.24
C LYS A 162 -4.65 -16.60 1.83
N LEU A 163 -5.07 -17.51 0.95
CA LEU A 163 -6.47 -17.73 0.54
C LEU A 163 -7.32 -18.43 1.61
N ALA A 164 -6.74 -19.27 2.46
CA ALA A 164 -7.43 -20.05 3.50
C ALA A 164 -7.68 -19.26 4.78
N ARG A 165 -7.30 -17.98 4.85
CA ARG A 165 -7.82 -17.08 5.89
C ARG A 165 -9.30 -16.86 5.60
N ASN A 166 -10.14 -17.76 6.11
CA ASN A 166 -11.61 -17.66 6.11
C ASN A 166 -12.12 -16.71 7.22
N GLY A 167 -11.25 -16.24 8.12
CA GLY A 167 -11.57 -15.26 9.15
C GLY A 167 -12.14 -13.92 8.65
N PRO A 168 -11.64 -13.33 7.54
CA PRO A 168 -12.18 -12.10 6.98
C PRO A 168 -13.61 -12.25 6.47
N LEU A 169 -14.01 -13.40 5.90
CA LEU A 169 -15.34 -13.55 5.29
C LEU A 169 -16.46 -13.60 6.35
N ALA A 170 -16.26 -14.34 7.44
CA ALA A 170 -17.23 -14.43 8.53
C ALA A 170 -17.45 -13.07 9.21
N ARG A 171 -16.35 -12.37 9.54
CA ARG A 171 -16.41 -11.02 10.12
C ARG A 171 -17.00 -10.00 9.17
N THR A 172 -16.63 -10.04 7.88
CA THR A 172 -17.23 -9.17 6.86
C THR A 172 -18.74 -9.37 6.77
N ALA A 173 -19.21 -10.62 6.79
CA ALA A 173 -20.64 -10.92 6.80
C ALA A 173 -21.32 -10.52 8.12
N ALA A 174 -20.63 -10.54 9.26
CA ALA A 174 -21.15 -10.05 10.53
C ALA A 174 -21.33 -8.53 10.51
N VAL A 175 -20.33 -7.79 10.00
CA VAL A 175 -20.38 -6.33 9.86
C VAL A 175 -21.45 -5.89 8.87
N LEU A 176 -21.47 -6.48 7.66
CA LEU A 176 -22.48 -6.15 6.64
C LEU A 176 -23.89 -6.56 7.07
N GLY A 177 -24.02 -7.62 7.86
CA GLY A 177 -25.28 -8.05 8.45
C GLY A 177 -25.69 -7.27 9.70
N GLY A 178 -24.89 -6.29 10.14
CA GLY A 178 -25.16 -5.47 11.33
C GLY A 178 -25.07 -6.22 12.67
N ARG A 179 -24.49 -7.43 12.67
CA ARG A 179 -24.30 -8.24 13.88
C ARG A 179 -23.09 -7.77 14.71
N GLU A 180 -22.12 -7.16 14.04
CA GLU A 180 -20.94 -6.56 14.67
C GLU A 180 -20.71 -5.17 14.09
N PRO A 181 -20.31 -4.17 14.90
CA PRO A 181 -19.81 -2.91 14.38
C PRO A 181 -18.36 -3.06 13.90
N ALA A 182 -18.00 -2.32 12.85
CA ALA A 182 -16.58 -2.02 12.60
C ALA A 182 -16.13 -1.00 13.66
N THR A 183 -15.08 -1.31 14.42
CA THR A 183 -14.59 -0.38 15.44
C THR A 183 -13.72 0.71 14.81
N ALA A 184 -13.65 1.88 15.44
CA ALA A 184 -12.91 3.00 14.90
C ALA A 184 -11.41 2.67 14.77
N CYS A 185 -10.84 1.96 15.75
CA CYS A 185 -9.44 1.56 15.73
C CYS A 185 -9.10 0.64 14.53
N GLU A 186 -10.02 -0.22 14.11
CA GLU A 186 -9.81 -1.16 13.00
C GLU A 186 -9.74 -0.47 11.64
N VAL A 187 -10.23 0.76 11.54
CA VAL A 187 -10.17 1.61 10.35
C VAL A 187 -9.02 2.61 10.48
N ALA A 188 -8.90 3.26 11.64
CA ALA A 188 -7.96 4.36 11.86
C ALA A 188 -6.50 3.88 11.89
N ILE A 189 -6.18 2.79 12.61
CA ILE A 189 -4.79 2.32 12.75
C ILE A 189 -4.17 1.93 11.40
N PRO A 190 -4.83 1.12 10.54
CA PRO A 190 -4.30 0.83 9.21
C PRO A 190 -4.14 2.08 8.33
N ARG A 191 -5.05 3.06 8.48
CA ARG A 191 -4.97 4.32 7.75
C ARG A 191 -3.75 5.15 8.17
N ILE A 192 -3.49 5.23 9.48
CA ILE A 192 -2.35 5.98 10.02
C ILE A 192 -1.03 5.32 9.60
N ARG A 193 -0.95 3.98 9.64
CA ARG A 193 0.20 3.25 9.08
C ARG A 193 0.41 3.60 7.62
N PHE A 194 -0.64 3.56 6.83
CA PHE A 194 -0.58 3.91 5.41
C PHE A 194 -0.07 5.34 5.19
N ASP A 195 -0.61 6.31 5.93
CA ASP A 195 -0.20 7.71 5.81
C ASP A 195 1.27 7.91 6.24
N LEU A 196 1.74 7.21 7.28
CA LEU A 196 3.13 7.24 7.70
C LEU A 196 4.07 6.69 6.61
N THR A 197 3.75 5.52 6.05
CA THR A 197 4.57 4.84 5.02
C THR A 197 4.64 5.63 3.70
N ASN A 198 3.58 6.35 3.35
CA ASN A 198 3.42 7.02 2.05
C ASN A 198 3.73 8.53 2.09
N GLY A 199 4.38 9.02 3.15
CA GLY A 199 4.86 10.40 3.22
C GLY A 199 3.84 11.42 3.75
N ASN A 200 2.66 10.98 4.19
CA ASN A 200 1.66 11.81 4.85
C ASN A 200 1.88 11.86 6.38
N GLY A 201 3.14 12.00 6.81
CA GLY A 201 3.53 11.87 8.22
C GLY A 201 2.86 12.89 9.15
N ALA A 202 2.49 14.08 8.67
CA ALA A 202 1.75 15.06 9.46
C ALA A 202 0.32 14.59 9.80
N ALA A 203 -0.38 13.96 8.85
CA ALA A 203 -1.70 13.39 9.07
C ALA A 203 -1.64 12.21 10.06
N ALA A 204 -0.62 11.35 9.90
CA ALA A 204 -0.37 10.24 10.81
C ALA A 204 -0.14 10.73 12.25
N ARG A 205 0.74 11.73 12.42
CA ARG A 205 1.04 12.33 13.73
C ARG A 205 -0.16 13.04 14.35
N LEU A 206 -1.01 13.68 13.55
CA LEU A 206 -2.22 14.34 14.04
C LEU A 206 -3.26 13.34 14.58
N ALA A 207 -3.37 12.17 13.95
CA ALA A 207 -4.45 11.22 14.24
C ALA A 207 -4.10 10.14 15.27
N ILE A 208 -2.81 9.91 15.55
CA ILE A 208 -2.36 8.73 16.31
C ILE A 208 -2.90 8.66 17.74
N ALA A 209 -2.93 9.76 18.50
CA ALA A 209 -3.37 9.73 19.89
C ALA A 209 -4.84 9.30 20.01
N GLY A 210 -5.71 9.88 19.16
CA GLY A 210 -7.12 9.51 19.13
C GLY A 210 -7.36 8.07 18.69
N ALA A 211 -6.59 7.57 17.72
CA ALA A 211 -6.71 6.19 17.25
C ALA A 211 -6.22 5.18 18.29
N VAL A 212 -5.14 5.48 19.01
CA VAL A 212 -4.65 4.65 20.11
C VAL A 212 -5.62 4.67 21.29
N GLY A 213 -6.16 5.83 21.65
CA GLY A 213 -7.21 5.93 22.67
C GLY A 213 -8.45 5.10 22.32
N ALA A 214 -8.89 5.15 21.06
CA ALA A 214 -9.96 4.28 20.57
C ALA A 214 -9.59 2.80 20.65
N THR A 215 -8.33 2.44 20.33
CA THR A 215 -7.85 1.05 20.43
C THR A 215 -7.98 0.54 21.85
N ILE A 216 -7.58 1.31 22.85
CA ILE A 216 -7.69 0.92 24.26
C ILE A 216 -9.17 0.76 24.63
N SER A 217 -9.97 1.82 24.46
CA SER A 217 -11.37 1.82 24.90
C SER A 217 -12.25 0.80 24.18
N GLU A 218 -12.02 0.54 22.89
CA GLU A 218 -12.83 -0.40 22.11
C GLU A 218 -12.38 -1.86 22.30
N LEU A 219 -11.13 -2.11 22.73
CA LEU A 219 -10.54 -3.44 22.79
C LEU A 219 -10.22 -3.94 24.20
N GLU A 220 -10.37 -3.13 25.25
CA GLU A 220 -10.07 -3.46 26.65
C GLU A 220 -10.62 -4.85 27.06
N PHE A 221 -11.87 -5.13 26.74
CA PHE A 221 -12.56 -6.38 27.09
C PHE A 221 -12.84 -7.29 25.88
N ALA A 222 -12.15 -7.07 24.75
CA ALA A 222 -12.45 -7.78 23.52
C ALA A 222 -11.87 -9.20 23.48
N VAL A 223 -10.82 -9.48 24.26
CA VAL A 223 -10.11 -10.76 24.30
C VAL A 223 -9.59 -11.01 25.72
N GLU A 224 -9.86 -12.19 26.27
CA GLU A 224 -9.28 -12.65 27.55
C GLU A 224 -7.91 -13.31 27.28
N ASP A 225 -6.84 -12.50 27.17
CA ASP A 225 -5.46 -12.94 26.93
C ASP A 225 -4.47 -12.03 27.67
N GLU A 226 -3.53 -12.59 28.43
CA GLU A 226 -2.54 -11.82 29.20
C GLU A 226 -1.63 -10.98 28.28
N GLY A 227 -1.36 -11.48 27.07
CA GLY A 227 -0.59 -10.72 26.06
C GLY A 227 -1.37 -9.53 25.48
N HIS A 228 -2.70 -9.61 25.47
CA HIS A 228 -3.59 -8.53 25.06
C HIS A 228 -3.63 -7.42 26.11
N GLU A 229 -3.82 -7.76 27.38
CA GLU A 229 -3.78 -6.81 28.50
C GLU A 229 -2.44 -6.06 28.55
N LYS A 230 -1.30 -6.78 28.45
CA LYS A 230 0.03 -6.14 28.43
C LYS A 230 0.24 -5.16 27.29
N ASP A 231 -0.27 -5.46 26.10
CA ASP A 231 -0.16 -4.54 24.97
C ASP A 231 -1.08 -3.32 25.14
N LEU A 232 -2.24 -3.47 25.79
CA LEU A 232 -3.12 -2.35 26.13
C LEU A 232 -2.48 -1.43 27.17
N ASP A 233 -1.91 -1.98 28.24
CA ASP A 233 -1.14 -1.23 29.24
C ASP A 233 0.00 -0.45 28.56
N ARG A 234 0.71 -1.09 27.62
CA ARG A 234 1.76 -0.43 26.86
C ARG A 234 1.22 0.74 26.02
N LEU A 235 0.05 0.61 25.41
CA LEU A 235 -0.56 1.73 24.68
C LEU A 235 -0.94 2.88 25.62
N GLU A 236 -1.45 2.59 26.82
CA GLU A 236 -1.76 3.61 27.82
C GLU A 236 -0.51 4.40 28.24
N GLU A 237 0.61 3.72 28.46
CA GLU A 237 1.90 4.36 28.76
C GLU A 237 2.36 5.30 27.63
N LEU A 238 2.05 4.96 26.38
CA LEU A 238 2.45 5.74 25.19
C LEU A 238 1.56 6.97 24.96
N ILE A 239 0.32 7.00 25.48
CA ILE A 239 -0.66 8.07 25.22
C ILE A 239 -0.10 9.48 25.46
N PRO A 240 0.51 9.81 26.63
CA PRO A 240 0.96 11.17 26.89
C PRO A 240 1.99 11.66 25.88
N GLY A 241 2.87 10.75 25.42
CA GLY A 241 3.82 11.05 24.35
C GLY A 241 3.13 11.33 23.02
N LEU A 242 2.16 10.48 22.66
CA LEU A 242 1.39 10.61 21.42
C LEU A 242 0.50 11.85 21.38
N GLU A 243 -0.07 12.27 22.52
CA GLU A 243 -0.77 13.55 22.66
C GLU A 243 0.16 14.72 22.40
N GLY A 244 1.39 14.66 22.93
CA GLY A 244 2.45 15.63 22.62
C GLY A 244 2.79 15.68 21.13
N VAL A 245 2.90 14.52 20.47
CA VAL A 245 3.11 14.44 19.02
C VAL A 245 1.95 15.06 18.24
N SER A 246 0.71 14.72 18.61
CA SER A 246 -0.50 15.22 17.96
C SER A 246 -0.65 16.73 18.12
N GLY A 247 -0.36 17.26 19.32
CA GLY A 247 -0.35 18.69 19.60
C GLY A 247 0.69 19.45 18.77
N ARG A 248 1.93 18.93 18.68
CA ARG A 248 2.95 19.51 17.80
C ARG A 248 2.52 19.48 16.33
N ALA A 249 1.95 18.37 15.87
CA ALA A 249 1.47 18.25 14.49
C ALA A 249 0.35 19.23 14.16
N ALA A 250 -0.57 19.50 15.10
CA ALA A 250 -1.63 20.51 14.95
C ALA A 250 -1.06 21.93 14.76
N GLU A 251 0.11 22.20 15.32
CA GLU A 251 0.86 23.45 15.12
C GLU A 251 1.78 23.43 13.90
N GLY A 252 1.76 22.35 13.10
CA GLY A 252 2.67 22.15 11.96
C GLY A 252 4.13 21.86 12.36
N LYS A 253 4.38 21.49 13.62
CA LYS A 253 5.71 21.19 14.17
C LYS A 253 5.97 19.69 14.17
N THR A 254 7.24 19.33 14.32
CA THR A 254 7.72 17.95 14.49
C THR A 254 8.93 17.97 15.41
N GLN A 255 9.22 16.84 16.05
CA GLN A 255 10.41 16.64 16.88
C GLN A 255 11.08 15.31 16.51
N ASP A 256 12.40 15.24 16.72
CA ASP A 256 13.15 13.98 16.68
C ASP A 256 12.55 13.00 17.69
N GLY A 257 12.36 11.73 17.30
CA GLY A 257 11.67 10.74 18.13
C GLY A 257 10.18 10.59 17.82
N ASP A 258 9.54 11.54 17.13
CA ASP A 258 8.10 11.47 16.85
C ASP A 258 7.77 10.24 16.00
N VAL A 259 8.57 9.95 14.98
CA VAL A 259 8.34 8.83 14.06
C VAL A 259 8.55 7.50 14.77
N GLU A 260 9.63 7.35 15.54
CA GLU A 260 9.90 6.13 16.29
C GLU A 260 8.78 5.83 17.29
N LEU A 261 8.25 6.85 17.96
CA LEU A 261 7.14 6.71 18.89
C LEU A 261 5.83 6.28 18.18
N LEU A 262 5.57 6.84 16.99
CA LEU A 262 4.44 6.42 16.15
C LEU A 262 4.57 4.96 15.73
N GLU A 263 5.75 4.56 15.26
CA GLU A 263 6.00 3.19 14.81
C GLU A 263 5.83 2.19 15.94
N GLU A 264 6.34 2.51 17.13
CA GLU A 264 6.13 1.70 18.32
C GLU A 264 4.64 1.53 18.64
N ALA A 265 3.90 2.65 18.74
CA ALA A 265 2.48 2.63 19.05
C ALA A 265 1.66 1.85 18.00
N LEU A 266 1.94 2.05 16.71
CA LEU A 266 1.29 1.32 15.62
C LEU A 266 1.60 -0.18 15.69
N ASN A 267 2.83 -0.57 15.96
CA ASN A 267 3.23 -1.98 16.08
C ASN A 267 2.46 -2.66 17.21
N VAL A 268 2.29 -2.00 18.35
CA VAL A 268 1.51 -2.51 19.48
C VAL A 268 0.02 -2.59 19.12
N ALA A 269 -0.57 -1.49 18.63
CA ALA A 269 -2.00 -1.44 18.28
C ALA A 269 -2.39 -2.47 17.21
N GLU A 270 -1.53 -2.69 16.20
CA GLU A 270 -1.76 -3.70 15.17
C GLU A 270 -1.74 -5.14 15.73
N ARG A 271 -0.92 -5.43 16.75
CA ARG A 271 -0.95 -6.72 17.45
C ARG A 271 -2.26 -6.92 18.19
N VAL A 272 -2.71 -5.91 18.95
CA VAL A 272 -3.99 -5.94 19.69
C VAL A 272 -5.16 -6.20 18.72
N ILE A 273 -5.23 -5.45 17.62
CA ILE A 273 -6.26 -5.63 16.58
C ILE A 273 -6.18 -7.02 15.94
N ARG A 274 -4.96 -7.52 15.66
CA ARG A 274 -4.76 -8.84 15.07
C ARG A 274 -5.21 -9.95 16.01
N ARG A 275 -4.92 -9.87 17.31
CA ARG A 275 -5.39 -10.84 18.30
C ARG A 275 -6.90 -10.90 18.33
N ARG A 276 -7.59 -9.75 18.39
CA ARG A 276 -9.06 -9.69 18.27
C ARG A 276 -9.55 -10.45 17.05
N ARG A 277 -8.99 -10.18 15.87
CA ARG A 277 -9.44 -10.81 14.62
C ARG A 277 -9.24 -12.32 14.55
N ILE A 278 -8.28 -12.86 15.29
CA ILE A 278 -7.96 -14.30 15.29
C ILE A 278 -8.72 -15.02 16.40
N LEU A 279 -8.79 -14.43 17.60
CA LEU A 279 -9.31 -15.07 18.82
C LEU A 279 -10.80 -14.80 19.07
N SER A 280 -11.41 -13.84 18.36
CA SER A 280 -12.85 -13.60 18.40
C SER A 280 -13.66 -14.46 17.40
N LEU A 281 -13.03 -15.46 16.77
CA LEU A 281 -13.66 -16.45 15.88
C LEU A 281 -13.96 -17.73 16.65
#